data_AF-A0A956X005-F1
#
_entry.id   AF-A0A956X005-F1
#
_cell.length_a   1.000
_cell.length_b   1.000
_cell.length_c   1.000
_cell.angle_alpha   90.00
_cell.angle_beta   90.00
_cell.angle_gamma   90.00
#
_symmetry.space_group_name_H-M   'P 1'
#
loop_
_entity.id
_entity.type
_entity.pdbx_description
1 polymer ?
#
loop_
_entity_poly.entity_id
_entity_poly.type
_entity_poly.pdbx_seq_one_letter_code
_entity_poly.pdbx_strand_id
1 'polypeptide(L)'
;LSDLQEMHRDGQRHGQTTDLFLDYLGLTEQVGALGSQLKRLWIPRLDETLAEAEGSPELRAQFRSALRDDLTGALSSLLRIANDAGIDLEEAYVEKMAVLE
;
A
#
# COMPACT_ATOMS: atom_id res chain seq x y z
N LEU A 1 8.50 10.81 4.77
CA LEU A 1 8.43 9.35 5.00
C LEU A 1 9.25 8.96 6.24
N SER A 2 10.32 9.69 6.57
CA SER A 2 11.18 9.42 7.72
C SER A 2 10.42 9.44 9.06
N ASP A 3 9.50 10.39 9.27
CA ASP A 3 8.64 10.42 10.47
C ASP A 3 7.81 9.13 10.65
N LEU A 4 7.30 8.57 9.55
CA LEU A 4 6.53 7.32 9.56
C LEU A 4 7.42 6.10 9.83
N GLN A 5 8.65 6.12 9.30
CA GLN A 5 9.67 5.12 9.56
C GLN A 5 10.09 5.13 11.05
N GLU A 6 10.26 6.30 11.65
CA GLU A 6 10.57 6.45 13.08
C GLU A 6 9.44 5.93 13.97
N MET A 7 8.20 6.34 13.71
CA MET A 7 7.03 5.85 14.43
C MET A 7 6.92 4.31 14.39
N HIS A 8 7.22 3.69 13.25
CA HIS A 8 7.22 2.24 13.11
C HIS A 8 8.35 1.56 13.89
N ARG A 9 9.56 2.15 13.90
CA ARG A 9 10.71 1.64 14.68
C ARG A 9 10.41 1.63 16.17
N ASP A 10 9.75 2.68 16.68
CA ASP A 10 9.34 2.74 18.08
C ASP A 10 8.30 1.66 18.44
N GLY A 11 7.38 1.35 17.50
CA GLY A 11 6.45 0.23 17.64
C GLY A 11 7.14 -1.15 17.66
N GLN A 12 8.11 -1.38 16.78
CA GLN A 12 8.83 -2.66 16.67
C GLN A 12 9.68 -2.99 17.91
N ARG A 13 10.21 -1.97 18.60
CA ARG A 13 10.94 -2.14 19.87
C ARG A 13 10.13 -2.80 20.99
N HIS A 14 8.79 -2.84 20.86
CA HIS A 14 7.88 -3.43 21.83
C HIS A 14 7.57 -4.93 21.58
N GLY A 15 8.44 -5.65 20.87
CA GLY A 15 8.41 -7.11 20.82
C GLY A 15 7.81 -7.72 19.55
N GLN A 16 7.68 -6.95 18.46
CA GLN A 16 7.47 -7.54 17.14
C GLN A 16 8.81 -8.05 16.60
N THR A 17 8.96 -9.36 16.51
CA THR A 17 10.10 -9.98 15.83
C THR A 17 10.05 -9.56 14.36
N THR A 18 11.11 -8.87 13.92
CA THR A 18 11.29 -8.41 12.55
C THR A 18 11.80 -9.55 11.67
N ASP A 19 11.09 -9.82 10.58
CA ASP A 19 11.47 -10.79 9.56
C ASP A 19 11.15 -10.20 8.18
N LEU A 20 12.20 -9.79 7.48
CA LEU A 20 12.14 -9.23 6.13
C LEU A 20 11.33 -10.09 5.15
N PHE A 21 11.37 -11.42 5.31
CA PHE A 21 10.59 -12.31 4.45
C PHE A 21 9.10 -12.24 4.76
N LEU A 22 8.71 -12.17 6.04
CA LEU A 22 7.31 -11.98 6.43
C LEU A 22 6.78 -10.61 5.99
N ASP A 23 7.61 -9.57 6.09
CA ASP A 23 7.21 -8.24 5.62
C ASP A 23 7.10 -8.16 4.09
N TYR A 24 7.95 -8.86 3.35
CA TYR A 24 7.80 -9.04 1.90
C TYR A 24 6.52 -9.80 1.54
N LEU A 25 6.18 -10.86 2.27
CA LEU A 25 4.92 -11.58 2.07
C LEU A 25 3.71 -10.67 2.33
N GLY A 26 3.77 -9.89 3.42
CA GLY A 26 2.77 -8.88 3.73
C GLY A 26 2.62 -7.84 2.61
N LEU A 27 3.72 -7.31 2.07
CA LEU A 27 3.67 -6.41 0.92
C LEU A 27 3.00 -7.07 -0.30
N THR A 28 3.37 -8.31 -0.60
CA THR A 28 2.83 -9.07 -1.74
C THR A 28 1.31 -9.29 -1.61
N GLU A 29 0.83 -9.60 -0.40
CA GLU A 29 -0.60 -9.74 -0.10
C GLU A 29 -1.35 -8.45 -0.40
N GLN A 30 -0.86 -7.31 0.09
CA GLN A 30 -1.50 -6.01 -0.09
C GLN A 30 -1.50 -5.57 -1.56
N VAL A 31 -0.42 -5.82 -2.30
CA VAL A 31 -0.37 -5.59 -3.76
C VAL A 31 -1.39 -6.47 -4.51
N GLY A 32 -1.55 -7.72 -4.10
CA GLY A 32 -2.58 -8.62 -4.64
C GLY A 32 -4.00 -8.13 -4.36
N ALA A 33 -4.25 -7.63 -3.15
CA ALA A 33 -5.53 -7.02 -2.77
C ALA A 33 -5.83 -5.79 -3.63
N LEU A 34 -4.86 -4.87 -3.80
CA LEU A 34 -4.98 -3.72 -4.71
C LEU A 34 -5.34 -4.16 -6.13
N GLY A 35 -4.65 -5.17 -6.67
CA GLY A 35 -4.94 -5.72 -7.99
C GLY A 35 -6.39 -6.25 -8.09
N SER A 36 -6.88 -6.91 -7.05
CA SER A 36 -8.27 -7.37 -6.95
C SER A 36 -9.26 -6.22 -6.96
N GLN A 37 -9.01 -5.15 -6.19
CA GLN A 37 -9.88 -3.96 -6.18
C GLN A 37 -9.90 -3.28 -7.56
N LEU A 38 -8.73 -3.09 -8.18
CA LEU A 38 -8.63 -2.45 -9.49
C LEU A 38 -9.33 -3.28 -10.58
N LYS A 39 -9.21 -4.61 -10.53
CA LYS A 39 -9.95 -5.51 -11.43
C LYS A 39 -11.46 -5.37 -11.27
N ARG A 40 -11.95 -5.17 -10.04
CA ARG A 40 -13.38 -4.93 -9.77
C ARG A 40 -13.90 -3.65 -10.40
N LEU A 41 -13.08 -2.62 -10.58
CA LEU A 41 -13.46 -1.42 -11.36
C LEU A 41 -13.37 -1.63 -12.88
N TRP A 42 -12.44 -2.47 -13.33
CA TRP A 42 -12.22 -2.66 -14.76
C TRP A 42 -13.33 -3.51 -15.39
N ILE A 43 -13.71 -4.62 -14.76
CA ILE A 43 -14.66 -5.58 -15.34
C ILE A 43 -16.04 -4.96 -15.61
N PRO A 44 -16.66 -4.21 -14.70
CA PRO A 44 -17.92 -3.51 -14.94
C PRO A 44 -17.83 -2.47 -16.06
N ARG A 45 -16.68 -1.81 -16.25
CA ARG A 45 -16.46 -0.87 -17.37
C ARG A 45 -16.42 -1.52 -18.75
N LEU A 46 -16.23 -2.84 -18.83
CA LEU A 46 -16.31 -3.59 -20.09
C LEU A 46 -17.75 -4.00 -20.43
N ASP A 47 -18.70 -3.85 -19.50
CA ASP A 47 -20.08 -4.27 -19.65
C ASP A 47 -21.02 -3.09 -19.33
N GLU A 48 -21.55 -2.43 -20.37
CA GLU A 48 -22.31 -1.17 -20.26
C GLU A 48 -23.49 -1.23 -19.27
N THR A 49 -24.04 -2.42 -19.01
CA THR A 49 -25.14 -2.63 -18.06
C THR A 49 -24.71 -2.65 -16.58
N LEU A 50 -23.43 -2.93 -16.29
CA LEU A 50 -22.85 -2.92 -14.93
C LEU A 50 -22.28 -1.54 -14.55
N ALA A 51 -21.93 -0.71 -15.53
CA ALA A 51 -21.43 0.64 -15.34
C ALA A 51 -22.44 1.59 -14.65
N GLU A 52 -23.75 1.37 -14.84
CA GLU A 52 -24.80 2.12 -14.14
C GLU A 52 -24.87 1.80 -12.64
N ALA A 53 -24.55 0.56 -12.24
CA ALA A 53 -24.48 0.16 -10.84
C ALA A 53 -23.28 0.78 -10.11
N GLU A 54 -22.11 0.92 -10.77
CA GLU A 54 -20.94 1.67 -10.24
C GLU A 54 -21.19 3.19 -10.09
N GLY A 55 -22.30 3.68 -10.65
CA GLY A 55 -22.81 5.04 -10.47
C GLY A 55 -23.24 5.37 -9.04
N SER A 56 -23.46 4.37 -8.18
CA SER A 56 -23.87 4.56 -6.78
C SER A 56 -22.74 5.19 -5.94
N PRO A 57 -23.01 6.30 -5.23
CA PRO A 57 -22.09 6.88 -4.25
C PRO A 57 -21.60 5.87 -3.20
N GLU A 58 -22.43 4.92 -2.81
CA GLU A 58 -22.15 3.89 -1.81
C GLU A 58 -21.09 2.91 -2.31
N LEU A 59 -21.19 2.43 -3.55
CA LEU A 59 -20.20 1.54 -4.16
C LEU A 59 -18.84 2.25 -4.34
N ARG A 60 -18.85 3.53 -4.75
CA ARG A 60 -17.62 4.33 -4.80
C ARG A 60 -17.00 4.54 -3.42
N ALA A 61 -17.81 4.74 -2.38
CA ALA A 61 -17.32 4.89 -1.01
C ALA A 61 -16.68 3.59 -0.49
N GLN A 62 -17.33 2.45 -0.72
CA GLN A 62 -16.79 1.13 -0.37
C GLN A 62 -15.46 0.84 -1.08
N PHE A 63 -15.40 1.13 -2.38
CA PHE A 63 -14.18 0.97 -3.15
C PHE A 63 -13.04 1.85 -2.63
N ARG A 64 -13.31 3.14 -2.35
CA ARG A 64 -12.30 4.05 -1.78
C ARG A 64 -11.82 3.60 -0.40
N SER A 65 -12.71 3.05 0.43
CA SER A 65 -12.34 2.47 1.72
C SER A 65 -11.41 1.28 1.54
N ALA A 66 -11.77 0.33 0.69
CA ALA A 66 -10.95 -0.86 0.43
C ALA A 66 -9.56 -0.48 -0.13
N LEU A 67 -9.51 0.43 -1.11
CA LEU A 67 -8.23 0.94 -1.61
C LEU A 67 -7.39 1.60 -0.52
N ARG A 68 -8.02 2.38 0.37
CA ARG A 68 -7.29 3.04 1.46
C ARG A 68 -6.65 2.00 2.37
N ASP A 69 -7.38 0.95 2.73
CA ASP A 69 -6.88 -0.10 3.61
C ASP A 69 -5.72 -0.86 2.96
N ASP A 70 -5.88 -1.29 1.70
CA ASP A 70 -4.87 -2.02 0.96
C ASP A 70 -3.60 -1.16 0.71
N LEU A 71 -3.77 0.13 0.38
CA LEU A 71 -2.64 1.08 0.22
C LEU A 71 -1.91 1.31 1.55
N THR A 72 -2.66 1.41 2.65
CA THR A 72 -2.09 1.60 3.99
C THR A 72 -1.31 0.35 4.41
N GLY A 73 -1.85 -0.84 4.13
CA GLY A 73 -1.16 -2.11 4.36
C GLY A 73 0.13 -2.20 3.55
N ALA A 74 0.10 -1.88 2.26
CA ALA A 74 1.27 -1.89 1.40
C ALA A 74 2.35 -0.91 1.89
N LEU A 75 1.96 0.31 2.26
CA LEU A 75 2.88 1.30 2.83
C LEU A 75 3.47 0.83 4.14
N SER A 76 2.67 0.26 5.05
CA SER A 76 3.14 -0.25 6.34
C SER A 76 4.19 -1.34 6.16
N SER A 77 3.95 -2.30 5.26
CA SER A 77 4.93 -3.35 4.94
C SER A 77 6.20 -2.76 4.32
N LEU A 78 6.08 -1.79 3.40
CA LEU A 78 7.24 -1.13 2.78
C LEU A 78 8.11 -0.38 3.81
N LEU A 79 7.48 0.31 4.77
CA LEU A 79 8.18 1.02 5.85
C LEU A 79 8.92 0.04 6.76
N ARG A 80 8.32 -1.12 7.10
CA ARG A 80 9.00 -2.16 7.88
C ARG A 80 10.20 -2.74 7.14
N ILE A 81 10.04 -3.09 5.85
CA ILE A 81 11.15 -3.56 5.00
C ILE A 81 12.29 -2.53 4.97
N ALA A 82 11.97 -1.26 4.73
CA ALA A 82 12.98 -0.20 4.68
C ALA A 82 13.71 -0.04 6.02
N ASN A 83 12.97 -0.03 7.12
CA ASN A 83 13.55 0.05 8.47
C ASN A 83 14.47 -1.14 8.78
N ASP A 84 14.03 -2.35 8.49
CA ASP A 84 14.77 -3.58 8.76
C ASP A 84 16.02 -3.70 7.88
N ALA A 85 15.97 -3.15 6.66
CA ALA A 85 17.11 -3.06 5.75
C ALA A 85 18.04 -1.86 6.05
N GLY A 86 17.69 -0.98 7.00
CA GLY A 86 18.46 0.22 7.33
C GLY A 86 18.44 1.29 6.24
N ILE A 87 17.36 1.36 5.46
CA ILE A 87 17.18 2.29 4.34
C ILE A 87 16.31 3.46 4.78
N ASP A 88 16.81 4.69 4.64
CA ASP A 88 15.96 5.89 4.65
C ASP A 88 15.23 5.98 3.30
N LEU A 89 13.92 5.74 3.32
CA LEU A 89 13.12 5.67 2.12
C LEU A 89 12.82 7.06 1.54
N GLU A 90 12.81 8.09 2.39
CA GLU A 90 12.62 9.47 1.95
C GLU A 90 13.85 9.98 1.19
N GLU A 91 15.03 9.79 1.79
CA GLU A 91 16.30 10.14 1.16
C GLU A 91 16.46 9.40 -0.17
N ALA A 92 16.27 8.06 -0.18
CA ALA A 92 16.35 7.25 -1.39
C ALA A 92 15.34 7.69 -2.47
N TYR A 93 14.14 8.13 -2.09
CA TYR A 93 13.15 8.66 -3.03
C TYR A 93 13.61 10.00 -3.64
N VAL A 94 14.06 10.94 -2.80
CA VAL A 94 14.52 12.27 -3.23
C VAL A 94 15.73 12.14 -4.16
N GLU A 95 16.73 11.33 -3.80
CA GLU A 95 17.90 11.05 -4.63
C GLU A 95 17.50 10.51 -6.01
N LYS A 96 16.58 9.55 -6.04
CA LYS A 96 16.11 8.94 -7.29
C LYS A 96 15.39 9.95 -8.18
N MET A 97 14.58 10.85 -7.60
CA MET A 97 13.86 11.87 -8.37
C MET A 97 14.79 12.96 -8.89
N ALA A 98 15.81 13.35 -8.12
CA ALA A 98 16.81 14.34 -8.54
C ALA A 98 17.66 13.87 -9.74
N VAL A 99 17.82 12.56 -9.93
CA VAL A 99 18.52 11.98 -11.10
C VAL A 99 17.64 11.97 -12.36
N LEU A 100 16.32 12.16 -12.23
CA LEU A 100 15.36 12.16 -13.34
C LEU A 100 15.05 13.57 -13.87
N GLU A 101 15.64 14.62 -13.28
CA GLU A 101 15.64 16.01 -13.77
C GLU A 101 16.87 16.29 -14.66
#